data_AF-A0A5E8HFN8-F1
#
_entry.id   AF-A0A5E8HFN8-F1
#
_cell.length_a   1.000
_cell.length_b   1.000
_cell.length_c   1.000
_cell.angle_alpha   90.00
_cell.angle_beta   90.00
_cell.angle_gamma   90.00
#
_symmetry.space_group_name_H-M   'P 1'
#
loop_
_entity.id
_entity.type
_entity.pdbx_description
1 polymer ?
#
loop_
_entity_poly.entity_id
_entity_poly.type
_entity_poly.pdbx_seq_one_letter_code
_entity_poly.pdbx_strand_id
1 'polypeptide(L)'
;MKKKLSIRLLYLVLENGKTKYKTAHRKILFLILFVFQCNQLEIEKPSLFQFLFLSASPTSVGVVTSDFASGGRFKTFEPNSFTTFPTSIPIHSDAVGRYSNDRVFIVNRLNRDSIQVLNPQLGFFTEQEFSVGQGKNPQDIAVWNDKYFISLYNADELVIHSRSSGVKIGAVSFSSLKETFSTSGIPDSSVEASYMVQDGSSLFVLLQRLDRNDVSGYLPPNSDSLLVEVDMDLNQIRAVYTLPYRNPSSKIQKVFLFGEPHLVFSCVGRVGFISQIDAGIIAFRLSTRQFHPERLYAEQVAGGDILSFQIKNEEFGYASVLDAGFNKTIQVFRPRTGEKLGTLLQIPGNIGISLSGLLLTNEGKLLVGSTDFSRPGIYVFDTSIGNVLLNPIPSSVELTPFDIFQLQNLP
;
A
#
# COMPACT_ATOMS: atom_id res chain seq x y z
N MET A 1 -34.82 -12.46 -14.51
CA MET A 1 -36.08 -12.13 -15.24
C MET A 1 -36.92 -11.22 -14.34
N LYS A 2 -37.45 -10.11 -14.90
CA LYS A 2 -38.10 -8.96 -14.22
C LYS A 2 -39.24 -9.30 -13.23
N LYS A 3 -39.39 -8.50 -12.16
CA LYS A 3 -40.56 -7.61 -11.83
C LYS A 3 -40.51 -7.15 -10.36
N LYS A 4 -40.28 -5.86 -10.08
CA LYS A 4 -41.28 -4.79 -9.79
C LYS A 4 -42.31 -5.18 -8.70
N LEU A 5 -42.13 -4.67 -7.49
CA LEU A 5 -43.22 -4.57 -6.50
C LEU A 5 -43.84 -3.17 -6.58
N SER A 6 -45.13 -3.17 -6.90
CA SER A 6 -45.97 -2.00 -7.13
C SER A 6 -46.56 -1.49 -5.81
N ILE A 7 -46.50 -0.18 -5.58
CA ILE A 7 -47.24 0.50 -4.51
C ILE A 7 -48.69 0.62 -4.97
N ARG A 8 -49.61 -0.10 -4.33
CA ARG A 8 -51.05 0.13 -4.48
C ARG A 8 -51.52 1.11 -3.40
N LEU A 9 -51.85 2.32 -3.85
CA LEU A 9 -52.59 3.32 -3.10
C LEU A 9 -54.05 2.84 -2.98
N LEU A 10 -54.53 2.54 -1.77
CA LEU A 10 -55.93 2.22 -1.52
C LEU A 10 -56.66 3.49 -1.11
N TYR A 11 -57.54 3.98 -1.98
CA TYR A 11 -58.55 5.00 -1.67
C TYR A 11 -59.61 4.42 -0.74
N LEU A 12 -60.00 5.18 0.28
CA LEU A 12 -61.26 4.98 1.01
C LEU A 12 -61.99 6.31 1.12
N VAL A 13 -63.10 6.39 0.38
CA VAL A 13 -64.15 7.41 0.46
C VAL A 13 -64.92 7.21 1.77
N LEU A 14 -65.12 8.26 2.55
CA LEU A 14 -66.27 8.38 3.45
C LEU A 14 -66.70 9.85 3.56
N GLU A 15 -67.94 10.09 3.12
CA GLU A 15 -68.68 11.34 3.24
C GLU A 15 -69.01 11.69 4.71
N ASN A 16 -69.07 13.00 4.95
CA ASN A 16 -69.90 13.73 5.90
C ASN A 16 -70.22 13.13 7.29
N GLY A 17 -69.78 13.85 8.33
CA GLY A 17 -70.55 13.97 9.57
C GLY A 17 -69.72 13.98 10.85
N LYS A 18 -69.45 15.20 11.36
CA LYS A 18 -69.23 15.54 12.78
C LYS A 18 -68.29 14.62 13.59
N THR A 19 -67.04 15.05 13.80
CA THR A 19 -66.36 14.90 15.12
C THR A 19 -65.06 15.72 15.14
N LYS A 20 -65.10 16.94 15.69
CA LYS A 20 -63.98 17.88 15.77
C LYS A 20 -62.96 17.60 16.91
N TYR A 21 -63.03 16.45 17.58
CA TYR A 21 -62.23 16.17 18.78
C TYR A 21 -61.34 14.92 18.75
N LYS A 22 -61.32 14.13 17.66
CA LYS A 22 -60.42 12.95 17.55
C LYS A 22 -59.19 13.15 16.66
N THR A 23 -59.11 14.26 15.93
CA THR A 23 -58.01 14.55 14.99
C THR A 23 -56.78 15.15 15.66
N ALA A 24 -56.92 15.83 16.80
CA ALA A 24 -55.79 16.41 17.53
C ALA A 24 -54.91 15.35 18.21
N HIS A 25 -55.51 14.34 18.85
CA HIS A 25 -54.75 13.27 19.49
C HIS A 25 -54.05 12.33 18.50
N ARG A 26 -54.65 12.06 17.33
CA ARG A 26 -53.99 11.25 16.29
C ARG A 26 -52.84 11.97 15.59
N LYS A 27 -52.90 13.30 15.44
CA LYS A 27 -51.79 14.08 14.86
C LYS A 27 -50.63 14.27 15.84
N ILE A 28 -50.91 14.39 17.14
CA ILE A 28 -49.88 14.47 18.19
C ILE A 28 -49.18 13.10 18.37
N LEU A 29 -49.92 11.99 18.34
CA LEU A 29 -49.33 10.65 18.45
C LEU A 29 -48.44 10.29 17.24
N PHE A 30 -48.81 10.71 16.02
CA PHE A 30 -47.99 10.53 14.83
C PHE A 30 -46.73 11.42 14.84
N LEU A 31 -46.83 12.65 15.36
CA LEU A 31 -45.68 13.55 15.47
C LEU A 31 -44.68 13.05 16.53
N ILE A 32 -45.16 12.51 17.66
CA ILE A 32 -44.31 11.92 18.71
C ILE A 32 -43.61 10.65 18.23
N LEU A 33 -44.30 9.78 17.46
CA LEU A 33 -43.69 8.59 16.86
C LEU A 33 -42.66 8.93 15.77
N PHE A 34 -42.85 10.04 15.03
CA PHE A 34 -41.88 10.49 14.03
C PHE A 34 -40.62 11.11 14.67
N VAL A 35 -40.77 11.87 15.77
CA VAL A 35 -39.63 12.42 16.51
C VAL A 35 -38.86 11.32 17.28
N PHE A 36 -39.55 10.28 17.78
CA PHE A 36 -38.88 9.12 18.38
C PHE A 36 -38.11 8.25 17.37
N GLN A 37 -38.60 8.12 16.12
CA GLN A 37 -37.85 7.38 15.10
C GLN A 37 -36.73 8.21 14.43
N CYS A 38 -36.79 9.54 14.45
CA CYS A 38 -35.67 10.37 14.02
C CYS A 38 -34.49 10.37 15.02
N ASN A 39 -34.75 10.16 16.32
CA ASN A 39 -33.67 10.06 17.32
C ASN A 39 -33.01 8.68 17.40
N GLN A 40 -33.51 7.66 16.69
CA GLN A 40 -32.85 6.34 16.59
C GLN A 40 -31.98 6.20 15.32
N LEU A 41 -31.85 7.28 14.55
CA LEU A 41 -30.93 7.40 13.41
C LEU A 41 -29.86 8.48 13.65
N GLU A 42 -29.66 8.90 14.90
CA GLU A 42 -28.41 9.55 15.24
C GLU A 42 -27.32 8.50 15.13
N ILE A 43 -26.43 8.69 14.14
CA ILE A 43 -25.10 8.10 14.19
C ILE A 43 -24.52 8.53 15.54
N GLU A 44 -24.45 7.59 16.48
CA GLU A 44 -23.88 7.83 17.80
C GLU A 44 -22.47 8.36 17.56
N LYS A 45 -22.27 9.66 17.81
CA LYS A 45 -20.94 10.26 17.67
C LYS A 45 -20.04 9.48 18.62
N PRO A 46 -18.89 8.94 18.16
CA PRO A 46 -17.98 8.25 19.05
C PRO A 46 -17.68 9.18 20.21
N SER A 47 -17.74 8.62 21.42
CA SER A 47 -17.62 9.42 22.63
C SER A 47 -16.34 10.27 22.56
N LEU A 48 -16.40 11.53 23.00
CA LEU A 48 -15.22 12.39 23.09
C LEU A 48 -14.09 11.69 23.88
N PHE A 49 -14.48 10.83 24.83
CA PHE A 49 -13.59 9.99 25.61
C PHE A 49 -12.86 8.91 24.78
N GLN A 50 -13.55 8.23 23.85
CA GLN A 50 -12.88 7.37 22.88
C GLN A 50 -11.89 8.18 22.03
N PHE A 51 -12.30 9.35 21.55
CA PHE A 51 -11.41 10.19 20.73
C PHE A 51 -10.15 10.67 21.49
N LEU A 52 -10.27 10.93 22.80
CA LEU A 52 -9.18 11.44 23.64
C LEU A 52 -8.20 10.36 24.13
N PHE A 53 -8.58 9.08 24.13
CA PHE A 53 -7.75 7.97 24.63
C PHE A 53 -7.44 6.86 23.61
N LEU A 54 -7.93 6.97 22.38
CA LEU A 54 -7.52 6.12 21.26
C LEU A 54 -6.14 6.59 20.75
N SER A 55 -5.09 6.28 21.50
CA SER A 55 -3.80 6.05 20.85
C SER A 55 -3.93 4.81 19.98
N ALA A 56 -3.29 4.81 18.80
CA ALA A 56 -3.14 3.58 18.04
C ALA A 56 -2.52 2.54 19.00
N SER A 57 -3.15 1.37 19.12
CA SER A 57 -2.58 0.28 19.90
C SER A 57 -1.15 0.03 19.40
N PRO A 58 -0.20 -0.40 20.25
CA PRO A 58 1.15 -0.73 19.78
C PRO A 58 1.10 -1.59 18.52
N THR A 59 0.18 -2.56 18.45
CA THR A 59 -0.02 -3.51 17.36
C THR A 59 -0.72 -2.96 16.11
N SER A 60 -1.14 -1.70 16.12
CA SER A 60 -1.88 -1.10 15.01
C SER A 60 -1.00 -0.85 13.79
N VAL A 61 -1.65 -0.89 12.63
CA VAL A 61 -1.01 -0.66 11.32
C VAL A 61 -1.60 0.57 10.66
N GLY A 62 -0.81 1.17 9.76
CA GLY A 62 -1.24 2.25 8.89
C GLY A 62 -1.82 1.67 7.62
N VAL A 63 -2.96 2.22 7.18
CA VAL A 63 -3.64 1.82 5.96
C VAL A 63 -3.84 3.05 5.10
N VAL A 64 -3.24 3.04 3.92
CA VAL A 64 -3.51 4.01 2.87
C VAL A 64 -4.60 3.44 1.99
N THR A 65 -5.63 4.23 1.75
CA THR A 65 -6.78 3.85 0.94
C THR A 65 -6.98 4.80 -0.23
N SER A 66 -7.60 4.30 -1.30
CA SER A 66 -7.83 5.04 -2.54
C SER A 66 -9.29 4.93 -2.98
N ASP A 67 -9.79 6.00 -3.61
CA ASP A 67 -11.02 5.99 -4.39
C ASP A 67 -10.79 5.71 -5.90
N PHE A 68 -9.53 5.50 -6.32
CA PHE A 68 -9.08 5.39 -7.72
C PHE A 68 -9.40 6.61 -8.61
N ALA A 69 -9.78 7.72 -8.00
CA ALA A 69 -9.98 9.02 -8.63
C ALA A 69 -8.94 9.99 -8.07
N SER A 70 -9.34 11.01 -7.31
CA SER A 70 -8.44 12.05 -6.78
C SER A 70 -8.23 11.99 -5.27
N GLY A 71 -8.99 11.15 -4.55
CA GLY A 71 -9.02 11.12 -3.11
C GLY A 71 -8.51 9.81 -2.50
N GLY A 72 -7.84 9.93 -1.36
CA GLY A 72 -7.53 8.80 -0.50
C GLY A 72 -7.73 9.14 0.97
N ARG A 73 -7.66 8.10 1.82
CA ARG A 73 -7.62 8.28 3.28
C ARG A 73 -6.46 7.49 3.90
N PHE A 74 -5.76 8.11 4.83
CA PHE A 74 -4.96 7.39 5.80
C PHE A 74 -5.83 7.03 7.01
N LYS A 75 -5.77 5.75 7.37
CA LYS A 75 -6.48 5.10 8.48
C LYS A 75 -5.49 4.33 9.34
N THR A 76 -5.86 4.04 10.57
CA THR A 76 -5.21 3.00 11.37
C THR A 76 -6.15 1.84 11.60
N PHE A 77 -5.59 0.65 11.64
CA PHE A 77 -6.32 -0.61 11.79
C PHE A 77 -5.65 -1.45 12.87
N GLU A 78 -6.45 -2.03 13.78
CA GLU A 78 -5.98 -2.96 14.80
C GLU A 78 -6.24 -4.42 14.35
N PRO A 79 -5.18 -5.18 14.01
CA PRO A 79 -5.32 -6.54 13.50
C PRO A 79 -5.97 -7.54 14.43
N ASN A 80 -5.89 -7.36 15.75
CA ASN A 80 -6.38 -8.36 16.71
C ASN A 80 -7.87 -8.20 17.04
N SER A 81 -8.37 -6.96 17.03
CA SER A 81 -9.80 -6.66 17.25
C SER A 81 -10.56 -6.44 15.94
N PHE A 82 -9.85 -6.35 14.80
CA PHE A 82 -10.40 -6.01 13.49
C PHE A 82 -11.07 -4.63 13.45
N THR A 83 -10.62 -3.70 14.28
CA THR A 83 -11.22 -2.38 14.43
C THR A 83 -10.43 -1.32 13.67
N THR A 84 -11.13 -0.52 12.87
CA THR A 84 -10.58 0.69 12.26
C THR A 84 -10.81 1.87 13.20
N PHE A 85 -9.77 2.65 13.47
CA PHE A 85 -9.90 3.84 14.30
C PHE A 85 -10.61 4.97 13.52
N PRO A 86 -11.32 5.87 14.22
CA PRO A 86 -12.07 6.96 13.59
C PRO A 86 -11.17 8.02 12.92
N THR A 87 -9.85 7.95 13.07
CA THR A 87 -8.89 8.78 12.35
C THR A 87 -9.07 8.59 10.84
N SER A 88 -9.30 9.69 10.12
CA SER A 88 -9.47 9.72 8.66
C SER A 88 -8.75 10.93 8.09
N ILE A 89 -7.49 10.75 7.71
CA ILE A 89 -6.67 11.87 7.22
C ILE A 89 -6.77 11.93 5.70
N PRO A 90 -7.12 13.08 5.10
CA PRO A 90 -7.15 13.24 3.65
C PRO A 90 -5.73 13.11 3.08
N ILE A 91 -5.62 12.28 2.05
CA ILE A 91 -4.39 12.05 1.27
C ILE A 91 -4.76 11.95 -0.22
N HIS A 92 -3.76 11.85 -1.09
CA HIS A 92 -4.00 11.59 -2.51
C HIS A 92 -4.46 10.15 -2.77
N SER A 93 -5.18 9.92 -3.87
CA SER A 93 -5.64 8.59 -4.30
C SER A 93 -4.48 7.65 -4.66
N ASP A 94 -3.40 8.22 -5.18
CA ASP A 94 -2.15 7.51 -5.42
C ASP A 94 -1.12 7.93 -4.37
N ALA A 95 -1.18 7.31 -3.20
CA ALA A 95 -0.27 7.58 -2.10
C ALA A 95 0.26 6.27 -1.50
N VAL A 96 1.47 6.31 -0.93
CA VAL A 96 2.02 5.20 -0.14
C VAL A 96 2.49 5.70 1.21
N GLY A 97 2.59 4.79 2.17
CA GLY A 97 2.91 5.13 3.56
C GLY A 97 4.24 4.58 4.04
N ARG A 98 4.95 5.35 4.87
CA ARG A 98 6.10 4.91 5.66
C ARG A 98 5.93 5.31 7.12
N TYR A 99 6.50 4.51 8.01
CA TYR A 99 6.67 4.87 9.41
C TYR A 99 8.16 4.90 9.73
N SER A 100 8.64 6.01 10.28
CA SER A 100 10.03 6.18 10.69
C SER A 100 10.14 7.34 11.67
N ASN A 101 11.07 7.29 12.61
CA ASN A 101 11.33 8.38 13.57
C ASN A 101 10.05 8.89 14.24
N ASP A 102 9.18 7.95 14.63
CA ASP A 102 7.89 8.19 15.30
C ASP A 102 6.95 9.11 14.53
N ARG A 103 7.03 9.07 13.20
CA ARG A 103 6.15 9.78 12.27
C ARG A 103 5.63 8.86 11.19
N VAL A 104 4.44 9.19 10.70
CA VAL A 104 3.91 8.62 9.47
C VAL A 104 4.19 9.59 8.33
N PHE A 105 4.80 9.09 7.27
CA PHE A 105 5.01 9.83 6.05
C PHE A 105 4.06 9.29 4.99
N ILE A 106 3.24 10.18 4.45
CA ILE A 106 2.41 9.92 3.28
C ILE A 106 3.14 10.52 2.08
N VAL A 107 3.51 9.65 1.14
CA VAL A 107 4.12 10.03 -0.13
C VAL A 107 2.99 10.16 -1.15
N ASN A 108 2.54 11.39 -1.42
CA ASN A 108 1.49 11.66 -2.38
C ASN A 108 2.08 11.74 -3.79
N ARG A 109 1.78 10.72 -4.58
CA ARG A 109 2.33 10.49 -5.92
C ARG A 109 1.45 11.13 -7.00
N LEU A 110 1.80 10.93 -8.26
CA LEU A 110 1.01 11.23 -9.45
C LEU A 110 0.36 12.64 -9.43
N ASN A 111 1.14 13.66 -9.76
CA ASN A 111 0.73 15.06 -9.90
C ASN A 111 0.33 15.76 -8.59
N ARG A 112 0.16 15.05 -7.46
CA ARG A 112 0.11 15.71 -6.15
C ARG A 112 1.49 16.09 -5.65
N ASP A 113 2.48 15.24 -5.94
CA ASP A 113 3.91 15.48 -5.79
C ASP A 113 4.29 16.15 -4.46
N SER A 114 3.80 15.59 -3.35
CA SER A 114 4.03 16.11 -2.00
C SER A 114 4.34 15.02 -0.99
N ILE A 115 5.05 15.41 0.07
CA ILE A 115 5.21 14.61 1.28
C ILE A 115 4.36 15.25 2.36
N GLN A 116 3.53 14.44 3.02
CA GLN A 116 2.72 14.85 4.16
C GLN A 116 3.16 14.06 5.39
N VAL A 117 3.56 14.78 6.45
CA VAL A 117 4.08 14.21 7.71
C VAL A 117 2.97 14.27 8.75
N LEU A 118 2.57 13.10 9.25
CA LEU A 118 1.55 12.96 10.28
C LEU A 118 2.20 12.59 11.61
N ASN A 119 1.68 13.18 12.69
CA ASN A 119 2.17 12.98 14.04
C ASN A 119 1.24 12.05 14.84
N PRO A 120 1.62 10.78 15.09
CA PRO A 120 0.80 9.85 15.87
C PRO A 120 0.45 10.35 17.27
N GLN A 121 1.32 11.15 17.91
CA GLN A 121 1.08 11.71 19.25
C GLN A 121 0.05 12.85 19.26
N LEU A 122 -0.23 13.41 18.09
CA LEU A 122 -1.27 14.41 17.87
C LEU A 122 -2.40 13.81 17.03
N GLY A 123 -2.79 12.55 17.29
CA GLY A 123 -3.92 11.93 16.58
C GLY A 123 -3.76 11.88 15.05
N PHE A 124 -2.52 11.80 14.57
CA PHE A 124 -2.15 11.83 13.15
C PHE A 124 -2.49 13.14 12.42
N PHE A 125 -2.55 14.28 13.13
CA PHE A 125 -2.59 15.58 12.46
C PHE A 125 -1.35 15.78 11.57
N THR A 126 -1.57 16.44 10.43
CA THR A 126 -0.50 16.87 9.54
C THR A 126 0.29 17.99 10.22
N GLU A 127 1.54 17.72 10.56
CA GLU A 127 2.45 18.74 11.13
C GLU A 127 3.27 19.44 10.04
N GLN A 128 3.44 18.81 8.88
CA GLN A 128 4.16 19.37 7.75
C GLN A 128 3.60 18.76 6.45
N GLU A 129 3.43 19.57 5.41
CA GLU A 129 3.27 19.10 4.03
C GLU A 129 4.11 20.00 3.13
N PHE A 130 4.87 19.41 2.21
CA PHE A 130 5.70 20.16 1.27
C PHE A 130 5.73 19.47 -0.10
N SER A 131 5.86 20.27 -1.16
CA SER A 131 5.99 19.76 -2.52
C SER A 131 7.42 19.31 -2.81
N VAL A 132 7.57 18.26 -3.60
CA VAL A 132 8.86 17.82 -4.17
C VAL A 132 9.08 18.36 -5.60
N GLY A 133 8.16 19.19 -6.09
CA GLY A 133 8.17 19.77 -7.44
C GLY A 133 7.08 19.17 -8.33
N GLN A 134 6.50 20.00 -9.20
CA GLN A 134 5.44 19.59 -10.11
C GLN A 134 5.92 18.51 -11.10
N GLY A 135 5.14 17.44 -11.25
CA GLY A 135 5.40 16.31 -12.13
C GLY A 135 6.51 15.37 -11.65
N LYS A 136 7.01 15.53 -10.42
CA LYS A 136 8.18 14.77 -9.92
C LYS A 136 7.83 13.39 -9.36
N ASN A 137 6.55 13.11 -9.08
CA ASN A 137 6.02 11.80 -8.75
C ASN A 137 6.87 11.01 -7.72
N PRO A 138 6.94 11.47 -6.45
CA PRO A 138 7.77 10.83 -5.44
C PRO A 138 7.32 9.39 -5.20
N GLN A 139 8.26 8.48 -4.94
CA GLN A 139 7.97 7.04 -4.79
C GLN A 139 8.20 6.53 -3.36
N ASP A 140 9.19 7.07 -2.66
CA ASP A 140 9.52 6.66 -1.30
C ASP A 140 10.24 7.78 -0.54
N ILE A 141 10.36 7.64 0.78
CA ILE A 141 11.04 8.57 1.67
C ILE A 141 11.84 7.85 2.75
N ALA A 142 13.05 8.34 3.00
CA ALA A 142 13.90 7.96 4.13
C ALA A 142 14.30 9.20 4.93
N VAL A 143 14.54 9.02 6.23
CA VAL A 143 14.85 10.11 7.16
C VAL A 143 16.21 9.85 7.79
N TRP A 144 17.14 10.79 7.63
CA TRP A 144 18.48 10.70 8.20
C TRP A 144 18.91 12.06 8.72
N ASN A 145 19.21 12.13 10.03
CA ASN A 145 19.52 13.38 10.71
C ASN A 145 18.45 14.47 10.48
N ASP A 146 18.87 15.60 9.90
CA ASP A 146 18.07 16.77 9.55
C ASP A 146 17.58 16.74 8.08
N LYS A 147 17.68 15.60 7.41
CA LYS A 147 17.37 15.43 5.98
C LYS A 147 16.23 14.42 5.75
N TYR A 148 15.43 14.72 4.73
CA TYR A 148 14.58 13.75 4.04
C TYR A 148 15.21 13.42 2.69
N PHE A 149 15.44 12.14 2.43
CA PHE A 149 15.82 11.62 1.12
C PHE A 149 14.57 11.07 0.45
N ILE A 150 14.29 11.49 -0.78
CA ILE A 150 13.05 11.14 -1.48
C ILE A 150 13.38 10.66 -2.89
N SER A 151 12.96 9.44 -3.20
CA SER A 151 13.08 8.87 -4.55
C SER A 151 11.97 9.40 -5.44
N LEU A 152 12.31 9.62 -6.72
CA LEU A 152 11.43 10.20 -7.70
C LEU A 152 11.31 9.26 -8.90
N TYR A 153 10.09 9.12 -9.42
CA TYR A 153 9.87 8.41 -10.68
C TYR A 153 10.19 9.34 -11.86
N ASN A 154 10.87 8.84 -12.88
CA ASN A 154 11.23 9.61 -14.06
C ASN A 154 12.04 10.88 -13.73
N ALA A 155 13.07 10.72 -12.88
CA ALA A 155 14.01 11.77 -12.54
C ALA A 155 15.40 11.19 -12.25
N ASP A 156 16.44 11.92 -12.63
CA ASP A 156 17.83 11.50 -12.50
C ASP A 156 18.49 12.00 -11.20
N GLU A 157 17.69 12.12 -10.14
CA GLU A 157 18.13 12.55 -8.82
C GLU A 157 17.36 11.86 -7.69
N LEU A 158 18.06 11.61 -6.58
CA LEU A 158 17.46 11.41 -5.27
C LEU A 158 17.46 12.77 -4.56
N VAL A 159 16.29 13.37 -4.38
CA VAL A 159 16.22 14.73 -3.82
C VAL A 159 16.36 14.71 -2.31
N ILE A 160 16.98 15.76 -1.79
CA ILE A 160 17.23 15.95 -0.36
C ILE A 160 16.50 17.21 0.09
N HIS A 161 15.58 17.05 1.03
CA HIS A 161 14.83 18.13 1.65
C HIS A 161 15.24 18.30 3.12
N SER A 162 15.18 19.53 3.63
CA SER A 162 15.37 19.80 5.06
C SER A 162 14.19 19.27 5.85
N ARG A 163 14.47 18.56 6.94
CA ARG A 163 13.46 18.01 7.85
C ARG A 163 12.65 19.11 8.55
N SER A 164 13.29 20.22 8.90
CA SER A 164 12.64 21.30 9.65
C SER A 164 11.71 22.17 8.79
N SER A 165 12.04 22.37 7.52
CA SER A 165 11.32 23.30 6.65
C SER A 165 10.62 22.65 5.45
N GLY A 166 10.99 21.43 5.07
CA GLY A 166 10.50 20.78 3.84
C GLY A 166 11.09 21.37 2.55
N VAL A 167 12.06 22.29 2.65
CA VAL A 167 12.70 22.93 1.48
C VAL A 167 13.77 22.01 0.90
N LYS A 168 13.87 21.92 -0.44
CA LYS A 168 14.97 21.19 -1.12
C LYS A 168 16.32 21.85 -0.78
N ILE A 169 17.23 21.07 -0.20
CA ILE A 169 18.57 21.51 0.21
C ILE A 169 19.69 20.84 -0.61
N GLY A 170 19.36 19.82 -1.41
CA GLY A 170 20.34 19.15 -2.25
C GLY A 170 19.74 17.98 -3.03
N ALA A 171 20.62 17.20 -3.65
CA ALA A 171 20.28 15.97 -4.34
C ALA A 171 21.53 15.08 -4.52
N VAL A 172 21.32 13.77 -4.66
CA VAL A 172 22.32 12.84 -5.20
C VAL A 172 22.00 12.60 -6.67
N SER A 173 22.95 12.84 -7.57
CA SER A 173 22.72 12.63 -9.01
C SER A 173 22.76 11.15 -9.38
N PHE A 174 21.76 10.71 -10.14
CA PHE A 174 21.70 9.41 -10.81
C PHE A 174 21.88 9.53 -12.33
N SER A 175 22.39 10.67 -12.81
CA SER A 175 22.52 10.94 -14.24
C SER A 175 23.39 9.92 -14.99
N SER A 176 24.40 9.36 -14.34
CA SER A 176 25.23 8.28 -14.88
C SER A 176 24.55 6.91 -14.93
N LEU A 177 23.36 6.76 -14.34
CA LEU A 177 22.62 5.51 -14.18
C LEU A 177 21.38 5.41 -15.08
N LYS A 178 21.14 6.41 -15.92
CA LYS A 178 20.06 6.42 -16.92
C LYS A 178 20.11 5.18 -17.79
N GLU A 179 18.96 4.74 -18.29
CA GLU A 179 18.97 3.71 -19.32
C GLU A 179 19.74 4.19 -20.56
N THR A 180 20.41 3.26 -21.23
CA THR A 180 21.26 3.55 -22.39
C THR A 180 20.76 2.86 -23.65
N PHE A 181 19.64 2.15 -23.58
CA PHE A 181 19.13 1.31 -24.66
C PHE A 181 17.61 1.32 -24.69
N SER A 182 17.05 1.49 -25.89
CA SER A 182 15.64 1.30 -26.21
C SER A 182 15.53 0.34 -27.40
N THR A 183 14.55 -0.56 -27.37
CA THR A 183 14.38 -1.58 -28.43
C THR A 183 13.71 -1.00 -29.66
N SER A 184 12.87 0.01 -29.49
CA SER A 184 12.00 0.54 -30.55
C SER A 184 11.97 2.08 -30.62
N GLY A 185 12.69 2.77 -29.74
CA GLY A 185 12.74 4.23 -29.65
C GLY A 185 14.13 4.76 -29.28
N ILE A 186 14.15 5.81 -28.47
CA ILE A 186 15.37 6.45 -27.91
C ILE A 186 15.27 6.32 -26.39
N PRO A 187 16.36 6.00 -25.67
CA PRO A 187 16.33 5.95 -24.21
C PRO A 187 15.71 7.21 -23.58
N ASP A 188 14.83 7.05 -22.60
CA ASP A 188 14.00 8.11 -22.01
C ASP A 188 14.79 9.16 -21.20
N SER A 189 16.09 8.92 -21.05
CA SER A 189 17.07 9.80 -20.43
C SER A 189 16.74 10.14 -18.97
N SER A 190 16.00 9.26 -18.29
CA SER A 190 15.60 9.40 -16.90
C SER A 190 15.86 8.11 -16.12
N VAL A 191 15.50 8.14 -14.84
CA VAL A 191 15.60 6.99 -13.94
C VAL A 191 14.30 6.89 -13.15
N GLU A 192 13.81 5.67 -12.98
CA GLU A 192 12.64 5.36 -12.14
C GLU A 192 13.15 4.86 -10.78
N ALA A 193 13.57 5.79 -9.92
CA ALA A 193 13.93 5.48 -8.55
C ALA A 193 12.65 5.18 -7.75
N SER A 194 12.62 4.01 -7.10
CA SER A 194 11.43 3.46 -6.46
C SER A 194 11.65 3.29 -4.96
N TYR A 195 11.52 2.07 -4.45
CA TYR A 195 11.59 1.75 -3.03
C TYR A 195 12.99 1.91 -2.45
N MET A 196 13.04 2.32 -1.19
CA MET A 196 14.28 2.56 -0.46
C MET A 196 14.28 1.85 0.89
N VAL A 197 15.47 1.49 1.37
CA VAL A 197 15.68 1.01 2.75
C VAL A 197 17.02 1.48 3.28
N GLN A 198 17.02 1.86 4.55
CA GLN A 198 18.20 2.32 5.25
C GLN A 198 18.89 1.16 5.99
N ASP A 199 20.22 1.16 5.98
CA ASP A 199 21.08 0.32 6.81
C ASP A 199 22.26 1.15 7.35
N GLY A 200 22.16 1.62 8.60
CA GLY A 200 23.12 2.60 9.13
C GLY A 200 23.09 3.91 8.33
N SER A 201 24.25 4.40 7.88
CA SER A 201 24.36 5.57 7.00
C SER A 201 24.20 5.26 5.50
N SER A 202 23.98 3.98 5.15
CA SER A 202 23.68 3.56 3.78
C SER A 202 22.19 3.62 3.51
N LEU A 203 21.82 4.20 2.38
CA LEU A 203 20.48 4.12 1.81
C LEU A 203 20.52 3.32 0.52
N PHE A 204 19.82 2.20 0.50
CA PHE A 204 19.67 1.37 -0.69
C PHE A 204 18.44 1.81 -1.48
N VAL A 205 18.61 2.06 -2.77
CA VAL A 205 17.57 2.60 -3.67
C VAL A 205 17.43 1.68 -4.88
N LEU A 206 16.20 1.23 -5.17
CA LEU A 206 15.90 0.43 -6.35
C LEU A 206 15.61 1.31 -7.56
N LEU A 207 16.28 1.04 -8.68
CA LEU A 207 16.06 1.71 -9.97
C LEU A 207 15.47 0.73 -10.97
N GLN A 208 14.29 1.01 -11.50
CA GLN A 208 13.64 0.11 -12.48
C GLN A 208 14.31 0.17 -13.86
N ARG A 209 14.63 1.38 -14.34
CA ARG A 209 15.23 1.63 -15.67
C ARG A 209 14.34 1.08 -16.79
N LEU A 210 13.12 1.61 -16.85
CA LEU A 210 12.11 1.24 -17.84
C LEU A 210 12.31 2.04 -19.13
N ASP A 211 12.07 1.42 -20.28
CA ASP A 211 12.08 2.11 -21.57
C ASP A 211 10.73 2.78 -21.80
N ARG A 212 10.63 4.05 -21.41
CA ARG A 212 9.37 4.80 -21.48
C ARG A 212 9.06 5.38 -22.85
N ASN A 213 10.03 5.32 -23.75
CA ASN A 213 9.91 5.79 -25.13
C ASN A 213 9.66 4.65 -26.11
N ASP A 214 9.40 3.43 -25.62
CA ASP A 214 9.04 2.31 -26.47
C ASP A 214 7.74 2.60 -27.23
N VAL A 215 7.76 2.40 -28.55
CA VAL A 215 6.66 2.79 -29.44
C VAL A 215 5.41 1.93 -29.29
N SER A 216 5.50 0.79 -28.61
CA SER A 216 4.34 -0.03 -28.30
C SER A 216 3.40 0.62 -27.28
N GLY A 217 3.88 1.66 -26.57
CA GLY A 217 3.16 2.28 -25.46
C GLY A 217 3.22 1.47 -24.15
N TYR A 218 3.92 0.33 -24.15
CA TYR A 218 4.30 -0.39 -22.95
C TYR A 218 5.65 0.14 -22.44
N LEU A 219 5.96 -0.07 -21.14
CA LEU A 219 7.20 0.40 -20.51
C LEU A 219 8.11 -0.80 -20.16
N PRO A 220 8.70 -1.51 -21.14
CA PRO A 220 9.48 -2.72 -20.85
C PRO A 220 10.80 -2.40 -20.14
N PRO A 221 11.31 -3.30 -19.28
CA PRO A 221 12.63 -3.15 -18.67
C PRO A 221 13.74 -3.59 -19.66
N ASN A 222 14.10 -2.72 -20.58
CA ASN A 222 15.06 -3.02 -21.65
C ASN A 222 16.52 -2.96 -21.16
N SER A 223 16.80 -2.20 -20.10
CA SER A 223 18.10 -2.16 -19.41
C SER A 223 18.06 -2.97 -18.11
N ASP A 224 19.23 -3.39 -17.63
CA ASP A 224 19.31 -4.06 -16.32
C ASP A 224 18.97 -3.07 -15.21
N SER A 225 18.09 -3.48 -14.29
CA SER A 225 17.73 -2.69 -13.11
C SER A 225 18.87 -2.65 -12.10
N LEU A 226 18.88 -1.64 -11.23
CA LEU A 226 19.99 -1.37 -10.30
C LEU A 226 19.53 -1.27 -8.85
N LEU A 227 20.40 -1.69 -7.93
CA LEU A 227 20.34 -1.39 -6.51
C LEU A 227 21.50 -0.42 -6.23
N VAL A 228 21.19 0.79 -5.83
CA VAL A 228 22.17 1.84 -5.57
C VAL A 228 22.33 2.01 -4.08
N GLU A 229 23.56 1.90 -3.58
CA GLU A 229 23.90 2.26 -2.20
C GLU A 229 24.36 3.72 -2.19
N VAL A 230 23.63 4.56 -1.47
CA VAL A 230 23.94 5.98 -1.26
C VAL A 230 24.48 6.16 0.16
N ASP A 231 25.58 6.91 0.27
CA ASP A 231 26.08 7.41 1.55
C ASP A 231 25.29 8.68 1.93
N MET A 232 24.50 8.60 3.00
CA MET A 232 23.63 9.71 3.44
C MET A 232 24.37 10.80 4.22
N ASP A 233 25.57 10.52 4.72
CA ASP A 233 26.41 11.52 5.38
C ASP A 233 27.07 12.40 4.33
N LEU A 234 27.63 11.76 3.29
CA LEU A 234 28.33 12.42 2.18
C LEU A 234 27.40 12.86 1.03
N ASN A 235 26.13 12.43 1.04
CA ASN A 235 25.15 12.68 -0.03
C ASN A 235 25.68 12.25 -1.42
N GLN A 236 26.23 11.04 -1.54
CA GLN A 236 26.80 10.56 -2.79
C GLN A 236 26.56 9.06 -3.01
N ILE A 237 26.62 8.61 -4.26
CA ILE A 237 26.62 7.17 -4.58
C ILE A 237 27.88 6.55 -3.98
N ARG A 238 27.70 5.50 -3.16
CA ARG A 238 28.77 4.68 -2.62
C ARG A 238 29.04 3.47 -3.51
N ALA A 239 27.99 2.79 -3.98
CA ALA A 239 28.10 1.62 -4.83
C ALA A 239 26.85 1.41 -5.68
N VAL A 240 26.99 0.63 -6.76
CA VAL A 240 25.91 0.24 -7.67
C VAL A 240 25.99 -1.25 -7.91
N TYR A 241 24.87 -1.94 -7.77
CA TYR A 241 24.75 -3.37 -7.97
C TYR A 241 23.73 -3.66 -9.06
N THR A 242 24.12 -4.42 -10.09
CA THR A 242 23.21 -4.87 -11.14
C THR A 242 22.31 -5.97 -10.60
N LEU A 243 20.99 -5.81 -10.73
CA LEU A 243 20.05 -6.84 -10.30
C LEU A 243 20.11 -8.05 -11.26
N PRO A 244 19.99 -9.29 -10.74
CA PRO A 244 19.91 -10.48 -11.58
C PRO A 244 18.59 -10.57 -12.37
N TYR A 245 17.55 -9.84 -11.94
CA TYR A 245 16.24 -9.76 -12.60
C TYR A 245 15.78 -8.30 -12.64
N ARG A 246 15.02 -7.95 -13.67
CA ARG A 246 14.67 -6.54 -13.93
C ARG A 246 13.33 -6.15 -13.31
N ASN A 247 13.05 -4.85 -13.33
CA ASN A 247 11.81 -4.23 -12.88
C ASN A 247 11.46 -4.60 -11.42
N PRO A 248 12.25 -4.15 -10.43
CA PRO A 248 11.88 -4.25 -9.03
C PRO A 248 10.54 -3.53 -8.76
N SER A 249 9.61 -4.19 -8.07
CA SER A 249 8.22 -3.73 -7.94
C SER A 249 7.67 -3.65 -6.51
N SER A 250 8.41 -4.14 -5.52
CA SER A 250 7.96 -4.16 -4.11
C SER A 250 8.83 -3.30 -3.20
N LYS A 251 8.25 -2.95 -2.03
CA LYS A 251 9.03 -2.50 -0.87
C LYS A 251 10.16 -3.47 -0.55
N ILE A 252 11.29 -2.93 -0.10
CA ILE A 252 12.43 -3.72 0.35
C ILE A 252 12.19 -4.14 1.81
N GLN A 253 12.34 -5.43 2.09
CA GLN A 253 12.33 -5.97 3.45
C GLN A 253 13.75 -6.26 3.90
N LYS A 254 14.15 -5.71 5.04
CA LYS A 254 15.37 -6.13 5.72
C LYS A 254 15.03 -7.31 6.62
N VAL A 255 15.56 -8.48 6.33
CA VAL A 255 15.25 -9.74 7.04
C VAL A 255 16.53 -10.52 7.33
N PHE A 256 16.52 -11.30 8.40
CA PHE A 256 17.61 -12.22 8.71
C PHE A 256 17.28 -13.60 8.15
N LEU A 257 18.04 -14.03 7.14
CA LEU A 257 17.88 -15.31 6.46
C LEU A 257 19.26 -15.94 6.24
N PHE A 258 19.34 -17.25 6.25
CA PHE A 258 20.55 -18.03 5.99
C PHE A 258 21.72 -17.66 6.91
N GLY A 259 21.41 -17.24 8.14
CA GLY A 259 22.40 -16.83 9.13
C GLY A 259 22.96 -15.41 8.93
N GLU A 260 22.38 -14.59 8.04
CA GLU A 260 22.88 -13.24 7.78
C GLU A 260 21.77 -12.23 7.37
N PRO A 261 21.99 -10.92 7.53
CA PRO A 261 21.00 -9.92 7.12
C PRO A 261 20.95 -9.76 5.60
N HIS A 262 19.74 -9.73 5.07
CA HIS A 262 19.44 -9.59 3.65
C HIS A 262 18.47 -8.43 3.40
N LEU A 263 18.62 -7.78 2.25
CA LEU A 263 17.57 -6.98 1.63
C LEU A 263 16.81 -7.87 0.66
N VAL A 264 15.49 -7.97 0.81
CA VAL A 264 14.64 -8.82 -0.02
C VAL A 264 13.60 -7.95 -0.72
N PHE A 265 13.41 -8.16 -2.02
CA PHE A 265 12.42 -7.47 -2.85
C PHE A 265 12.04 -8.34 -4.06
N SER A 266 10.89 -8.07 -4.68
CA SER A 266 10.46 -8.75 -5.90
C SER A 266 10.83 -7.94 -7.13
N CYS A 267 11.28 -8.67 -8.14
CA CYS A 267 11.36 -8.23 -9.51
C CYS A 267 10.20 -8.88 -10.26
N VAL A 268 9.54 -8.14 -11.15
CA VAL A 268 8.44 -8.65 -11.99
C VAL A 268 8.79 -8.69 -13.47
N GLY A 269 10.02 -8.26 -13.84
CA GLY A 269 10.46 -8.19 -15.23
C GLY A 269 9.39 -7.56 -16.12
N ARG A 270 8.86 -8.33 -17.08
CA ARG A 270 7.73 -7.88 -17.89
C ARG A 270 6.41 -8.18 -17.18
N VAL A 271 5.58 -7.15 -17.03
CA VAL A 271 4.32 -7.20 -16.26
C VAL A 271 3.15 -6.65 -17.07
N GLY A 272 1.93 -7.04 -16.71
CA GLY A 272 0.70 -6.52 -17.32
C GLY A 272 0.48 -7.07 -18.74
N PHE A 273 0.20 -6.20 -19.71
CA PHE A 273 -0.10 -6.64 -21.09
C PHE A 273 1.09 -7.31 -21.81
N ILE A 274 2.30 -7.13 -21.29
CA ILE A 274 3.52 -7.77 -21.79
C ILE A 274 4.03 -8.87 -20.84
N SER A 275 3.20 -9.30 -19.88
CA SER A 275 3.59 -10.20 -18.80
C SER A 275 4.34 -11.43 -19.33
N GLN A 276 5.46 -11.72 -18.67
CA GLN A 276 6.21 -12.95 -18.84
C GLN A 276 6.66 -13.42 -17.47
N ILE A 277 6.64 -14.73 -17.27
CA ILE A 277 7.18 -15.34 -16.07
C ILE A 277 8.72 -15.35 -16.20
N ASP A 278 9.35 -14.23 -15.88
CA ASP A 278 10.78 -13.97 -16.11
C ASP A 278 11.54 -13.40 -14.91
N ALA A 279 10.91 -13.32 -13.73
CA ALA A 279 11.51 -12.76 -12.52
C ALA A 279 11.15 -13.55 -11.24
N GLY A 280 11.01 -12.85 -10.11
CA GLY A 280 10.75 -13.44 -8.80
C GLY A 280 11.29 -12.63 -7.61
N ILE A 281 11.16 -13.20 -6.42
CA ILE A 281 11.68 -12.62 -5.17
C ILE A 281 13.17 -12.92 -5.06
N ILE A 282 13.99 -11.88 -4.88
CA ILE A 282 15.44 -11.99 -4.74
C ILE A 282 15.93 -11.41 -3.43
N ALA A 283 17.15 -11.82 -3.04
CA ALA A 283 17.79 -11.39 -1.81
C ALA A 283 19.20 -10.85 -2.08
N PHE A 284 19.55 -9.75 -1.44
CA PHE A 284 20.88 -9.15 -1.46
C PHE A 284 21.51 -9.26 -0.07
N ARG A 285 22.66 -9.93 0.02
CA ARG A 285 23.41 -10.13 1.26
C ARG A 285 24.07 -8.83 1.67
N LEU A 286 23.72 -8.29 2.84
CA LEU A 286 24.34 -7.07 3.34
C LEU A 286 25.80 -7.31 3.75
N SER A 287 26.13 -8.48 4.29
CA SER A 287 27.49 -8.85 4.73
C SER A 287 28.54 -8.80 3.62
N THR A 288 28.22 -9.35 2.45
CA THR A 288 29.15 -9.51 1.31
C THR A 288 28.87 -8.56 0.16
N ARG A 289 27.75 -7.84 0.21
CA ARG A 289 27.26 -6.97 -0.88
C ARG A 289 27.11 -7.73 -2.21
N GLN A 290 26.50 -8.92 -2.15
CA GLN A 290 26.25 -9.80 -3.31
C GLN A 290 24.81 -10.31 -3.30
N PHE A 291 24.26 -10.59 -4.48
CA PHE A 291 22.98 -11.26 -4.58
C PHE A 291 23.08 -12.73 -4.16
N HIS A 292 22.04 -13.22 -3.48
CA HIS A 292 21.83 -14.64 -3.28
C HIS A 292 21.68 -15.32 -4.66
N PRO A 293 22.34 -16.46 -4.91
CA PRO A 293 22.40 -17.07 -6.25
C PRO A 293 21.04 -17.59 -6.74
N GLU A 294 20.13 -17.89 -5.82
CA GLU A 294 18.79 -18.39 -6.12
C GLU A 294 17.72 -17.38 -5.73
N ARG A 295 16.62 -17.35 -6.50
CA ARG A 295 15.39 -16.64 -6.14
C ARG A 295 14.75 -17.32 -4.93
N LEU A 296 14.30 -16.53 -3.96
CA LEU A 296 13.54 -17.04 -2.80
C LEU A 296 12.16 -17.57 -3.22
N TYR A 297 11.60 -17.02 -4.30
CA TYR A 297 10.40 -17.53 -4.95
C TYR A 297 10.38 -17.10 -6.41
N ALA A 298 10.39 -18.08 -7.32
CA ALA A 298 10.41 -17.81 -8.75
C ALA A 298 8.99 -17.72 -9.31
N GLU A 299 8.76 -16.82 -10.25
CA GLU A 299 7.45 -16.70 -10.92
C GLU A 299 7.08 -18.00 -11.66
N GLN A 300 8.06 -18.78 -12.12
CA GLN A 300 7.87 -20.10 -12.74
C GLN A 300 7.17 -21.07 -11.79
N VAL A 301 7.46 -20.95 -10.48
CA VAL A 301 6.83 -21.77 -9.44
C VAL A 301 5.49 -21.15 -9.01
N ALA A 302 5.43 -19.82 -8.94
CA ALA A 302 4.21 -19.10 -8.56
C ALA A 302 3.07 -19.22 -9.59
N GLY A 303 3.43 -19.36 -10.87
CA GLY A 303 2.51 -19.42 -12.00
C GLY A 303 2.02 -18.05 -12.49
N GLY A 304 2.71 -16.95 -12.14
CA GLY A 304 2.34 -15.59 -12.51
C GLY A 304 3.26 -14.54 -11.90
N ASP A 305 2.97 -13.27 -12.18
CA ASP A 305 3.75 -12.10 -11.73
C ASP A 305 3.63 -11.94 -10.21
N ILE A 306 4.75 -11.77 -9.49
CA ILE A 306 4.76 -11.58 -8.03
C ILE A 306 4.71 -10.07 -7.72
N LEU A 307 3.53 -9.57 -7.37
CA LEU A 307 3.27 -8.13 -7.22
C LEU A 307 3.60 -7.59 -5.81
N SER A 308 3.58 -8.45 -4.79
CA SER A 308 3.92 -8.10 -3.41
C SER A 308 4.23 -9.37 -2.63
N PHE A 309 5.01 -9.27 -1.55
CA PHE A 309 5.30 -10.40 -0.68
C PHE A 309 5.57 -9.96 0.75
N GLN A 310 5.61 -10.93 1.67
CA GLN A 310 6.06 -10.81 3.06
C GLN A 310 6.87 -12.06 3.44
N ILE A 311 8.03 -11.87 4.06
CA ILE A 311 8.85 -12.97 4.58
C ILE A 311 8.64 -13.08 6.09
N LYS A 312 8.23 -14.26 6.56
CA LYS A 312 8.18 -14.56 8.00
C LYS A 312 9.53 -15.09 8.48
N ASN A 313 10.08 -16.06 7.76
CA ASN A 313 11.36 -16.72 8.02
C ASN A 313 11.73 -17.58 6.80
N GLU A 314 12.77 -18.40 6.92
CA GLU A 314 13.25 -19.30 5.85
C GLU A 314 12.24 -20.39 5.44
N GLU A 315 11.24 -20.66 6.29
CA GLU A 315 10.26 -21.73 6.07
C GLU A 315 8.93 -21.21 5.50
N PHE A 316 8.61 -19.93 5.72
CA PHE A 316 7.36 -19.32 5.33
C PHE A 316 7.54 -17.91 4.77
N GLY A 317 7.07 -17.74 3.54
CA GLY A 317 6.81 -16.46 2.89
C GLY A 317 5.42 -16.45 2.28
N TYR A 318 4.90 -15.25 2.03
CA TYR A 318 3.57 -15.02 1.45
C TYR A 318 3.71 -14.11 0.24
N ALA A 319 3.04 -14.43 -0.86
CA ALA A 319 3.14 -13.65 -2.10
C ALA A 319 1.75 -13.38 -2.70
N SER A 320 1.52 -12.14 -3.14
CA SER A 320 0.41 -11.78 -4.03
C SER A 320 0.85 -12.04 -5.47
N VAL A 321 0.08 -12.87 -6.19
CA VAL A 321 0.42 -13.34 -7.54
C VAL A 321 -0.72 -13.08 -8.49
N LEU A 322 -0.42 -12.52 -9.67
CA LEU A 322 -1.34 -12.33 -10.78
C LEU A 322 -0.96 -13.26 -11.94
N ASP A 323 -1.84 -14.18 -12.31
CA ASP A 323 -1.58 -15.10 -13.44
C ASP A 323 -2.07 -14.53 -14.79
N ALA A 324 -1.73 -15.24 -15.88
CA ALA A 324 -2.14 -14.86 -17.24
C ALA A 324 -3.67 -14.90 -17.48
N GLY A 325 -4.42 -15.61 -16.62
CA GLY A 325 -5.88 -15.58 -16.59
C GLY A 325 -6.46 -14.44 -15.75
N PHE A 326 -5.60 -13.52 -15.29
CA PHE A 326 -5.91 -12.45 -14.34
C PHE A 326 -6.43 -12.93 -12.99
N ASN A 327 -6.23 -14.22 -12.63
CA ASN A 327 -6.54 -14.68 -11.28
C ASN A 327 -5.54 -14.07 -10.30
N LYS A 328 -6.04 -13.59 -9.16
CA LYS A 328 -5.22 -13.02 -8.09
C LYS A 328 -5.18 -14.00 -6.94
N THR A 329 -4.00 -14.35 -6.47
CA THR A 329 -3.84 -15.31 -5.37
C THR A 329 -2.94 -14.77 -4.28
N ILE A 330 -3.22 -15.14 -3.04
CA ILE A 330 -2.25 -15.07 -1.93
C ILE A 330 -1.70 -16.46 -1.75
N GLN A 331 -0.42 -16.65 -2.04
CA GLN A 331 0.27 -17.92 -1.99
C GLN A 331 1.17 -17.99 -0.76
N VAL A 332 1.38 -19.20 -0.25
CA VAL A 332 2.39 -19.51 0.76
C VAL A 332 3.53 -20.23 0.06
N PHE A 333 4.77 -19.84 0.35
CA PHE A 333 5.96 -20.47 -0.20
C PHE A 333 7.04 -20.64 0.87
N ARG A 334 8.07 -21.44 0.57
CA ARG A 334 9.23 -21.69 1.43
C ARG A 334 10.45 -20.92 0.90
N PRO A 335 10.87 -19.80 1.51
CA PRO A 335 12.00 -19.02 1.03
C PRO A 335 13.31 -19.78 0.90
N ARG A 336 13.53 -20.81 1.75
CA ARG A 336 14.73 -21.67 1.69
C ARG A 336 14.87 -22.43 0.38
N THR A 337 13.76 -22.86 -0.22
CA THR A 337 13.77 -23.78 -1.37
C THR A 337 13.04 -23.24 -2.60
N GLY A 338 12.29 -22.15 -2.46
CA GLY A 338 11.42 -21.61 -3.50
C GLY A 338 10.14 -22.42 -3.75
N GLU A 339 9.84 -23.43 -2.92
CA GLU A 339 8.67 -24.29 -3.08
C GLU A 339 7.36 -23.56 -2.76
N LYS A 340 6.33 -23.73 -3.59
CA LYS A 340 4.96 -23.31 -3.27
C LYS A 340 4.32 -24.31 -2.29
N LEU A 341 3.91 -23.83 -1.12
CA LEU A 341 3.29 -24.62 -0.06
C LEU A 341 1.76 -24.63 -0.14
N GLY A 342 1.15 -23.58 -0.71
CA GLY A 342 -0.32 -23.51 -0.84
C GLY A 342 -0.85 -22.15 -1.30
N THR A 343 -2.18 -22.02 -1.32
CA THR A 343 -2.91 -20.79 -1.65
C THR A 343 -3.90 -20.48 -0.52
N LEU A 344 -3.83 -19.29 0.06
CA LEU A 344 -4.71 -18.82 1.14
C LEU A 344 -5.99 -18.16 0.62
N LEU A 345 -5.87 -17.41 -0.48
CA LEU A 345 -6.96 -16.67 -1.08
C LEU A 345 -6.82 -16.71 -2.60
N GLN A 346 -7.95 -16.84 -3.30
CA GLN A 346 -8.00 -16.78 -4.75
C GLN A 346 -9.22 -15.96 -5.20
N ILE A 347 -8.96 -14.98 -6.05
CA ILE A 347 -9.96 -14.16 -6.73
C ILE A 347 -9.89 -14.49 -8.23
N PRO A 348 -10.94 -15.09 -8.81
CA PRO A 348 -11.02 -15.35 -10.24
C PRO A 348 -10.84 -14.09 -11.10
N GLY A 349 -10.19 -14.23 -12.27
CA GLY A 349 -9.87 -13.09 -13.13
C GLY A 349 -11.05 -12.32 -13.72
N ASN A 350 -12.22 -12.95 -13.78
CA ASN A 350 -13.47 -12.32 -14.19
C ASN A 350 -14.15 -11.50 -13.08
N ILE A 351 -13.56 -11.45 -11.88
CA ILE A 351 -14.02 -10.62 -10.77
C ILE A 351 -13.13 -9.38 -10.69
N GLY A 352 -13.75 -8.20 -10.73
CA GLY A 352 -13.11 -6.87 -10.66
C GLY A 352 -12.57 -6.52 -9.26
N ILE A 353 -12.07 -7.50 -8.53
CA ILE A 353 -11.41 -7.33 -7.23
C ILE A 353 -9.90 -7.54 -7.44
N SER A 354 -9.10 -6.65 -6.86
CA SER A 354 -7.65 -6.76 -6.77
C SER A 354 -7.24 -6.96 -5.31
N LEU A 355 -6.02 -7.47 -5.14
CA LEU A 355 -5.38 -7.67 -3.84
C LEU A 355 -4.20 -6.71 -3.75
N SER A 356 -4.34 -5.67 -2.92
CA SER A 356 -3.40 -4.56 -2.78
C SER A 356 -3.12 -4.31 -1.32
N GLY A 357 -1.87 -3.98 -0.99
CA GLY A 357 -1.41 -3.98 0.39
C GLY A 357 -1.30 -5.40 0.94
N LEU A 358 -0.09 -5.75 1.34
CA LEU A 358 0.22 -7.01 2.00
C LEU A 358 1.21 -6.70 3.12
N LEU A 359 0.85 -7.04 4.36
CA LEU A 359 1.71 -6.81 5.52
C LEU A 359 1.64 -8.00 6.46
N LEU A 360 2.80 -8.53 6.86
CA LEU A 360 2.91 -9.47 7.97
C LEU A 360 3.33 -8.67 9.20
N THR A 361 2.48 -8.64 10.23
CA THR A 361 2.80 -7.96 11.48
C THR A 361 3.77 -8.77 12.32
N ASN A 362 4.42 -8.12 13.29
CA ASN A 362 5.34 -8.75 14.24
C ASN A 362 4.66 -9.86 15.08
N GLU A 363 3.34 -9.73 15.30
CA GLU A 363 2.52 -10.71 16.02
C GLU A 363 2.04 -11.87 15.12
N GLY A 364 2.51 -11.92 13.87
CA GLY A 364 2.22 -12.99 12.93
C GLY A 364 0.84 -12.89 12.28
N LYS A 365 0.23 -11.69 12.19
CA LYS A 365 -0.99 -11.48 11.42
C LYS A 365 -0.63 -11.07 9.99
N LEU A 366 -1.12 -11.82 9.00
CA LEU A 366 -0.98 -11.44 7.60
C LEU A 366 -2.23 -10.67 7.17
N LEU A 367 -2.04 -9.41 6.80
CA LEU A 367 -3.07 -8.49 6.34
C LEU A 367 -3.05 -8.43 4.82
N VAL A 368 -4.22 -8.61 4.21
CA VAL A 368 -4.40 -8.56 2.76
C VAL A 368 -5.50 -7.57 2.43
N GLY A 369 -5.17 -6.48 1.75
CA GLY A 369 -6.17 -5.52 1.32
C GLY A 369 -6.94 -6.01 0.09
N SER A 370 -8.25 -5.73 0.08
CA SER A 370 -9.17 -6.10 -1.00
C SER A 370 -9.84 -4.85 -1.56
N THR A 371 -9.76 -4.69 -2.88
CA THR A 371 -10.37 -3.55 -3.59
C THR A 371 -11.81 -3.80 -4.01
N ASP A 372 -12.52 -4.73 -3.35
CA ASP A 372 -13.94 -4.97 -3.64
C ASP A 372 -14.75 -3.71 -3.39
N PHE A 373 -15.21 -3.02 -4.44
CA PHE A 373 -15.99 -1.79 -4.30
C PHE A 373 -17.31 -1.98 -3.55
N SER A 374 -17.85 -3.20 -3.50
CA SER A 374 -19.04 -3.49 -2.70
C SER A 374 -18.72 -3.65 -1.22
N ARG A 375 -17.52 -4.14 -0.90
CA ARG A 375 -17.05 -4.48 0.45
C ARG A 375 -15.53 -4.31 0.57
N PRO A 376 -15.00 -3.08 0.51
CA PRO A 376 -13.56 -2.87 0.55
C PRO A 376 -13.07 -3.10 1.98
N GLY A 377 -11.85 -3.64 2.12
CA GLY A 377 -11.34 -3.90 3.45
C GLY A 377 -10.14 -4.82 3.50
N ILE A 378 -9.82 -5.27 4.71
CA ILE A 378 -8.65 -6.09 5.00
C ILE A 378 -9.08 -7.49 5.43
N TYR A 379 -8.59 -8.52 4.75
CA TYR A 379 -8.57 -9.89 5.27
C TYR A 379 -7.39 -10.06 6.24
N VAL A 380 -7.61 -10.81 7.32
CA VAL A 380 -6.63 -11.06 8.37
C VAL A 380 -6.46 -12.56 8.53
N PHE A 381 -5.26 -13.05 8.27
CA PHE A 381 -4.86 -14.42 8.53
C PHE A 381 -3.95 -14.50 9.74
N ASP A 382 -4.14 -15.51 10.59
CA ASP A 382 -3.20 -15.83 11.66
C ASP A 382 -2.18 -16.86 11.21
N THR A 383 -0.95 -16.41 10.98
CA THR A 383 0.15 -17.26 10.52
C THR A 383 0.77 -18.09 11.63
N SER A 384 0.46 -17.82 12.89
CA SER A 384 1.00 -18.55 14.05
C SER A 384 0.25 -19.86 14.33
N ILE A 385 -1.00 -19.95 13.88
CA ILE A 385 -1.87 -21.13 14.07
C ILE A 385 -2.30 -21.79 12.75
N GLY A 386 -1.43 -21.74 11.74
CA GLY A 386 -1.64 -22.46 10.47
C GLY A 386 -2.33 -21.65 9.37
N ASN A 387 -2.09 -20.34 9.30
CA ASN A 387 -2.64 -19.42 8.30
C ASN A 387 -4.19 -19.37 8.30
N VAL A 388 -4.79 -19.40 9.49
CA VAL A 388 -6.26 -19.38 9.65
C VAL A 388 -6.81 -18.02 9.27
N LEU A 389 -7.80 -17.96 8.37
CA LEU A 389 -8.55 -16.74 8.11
C LEU A 389 -9.43 -16.39 9.32
N LEU A 390 -9.19 -15.24 9.93
CA LEU A 390 -9.89 -14.82 11.14
C LEU A 390 -11.20 -14.08 10.85
N ASN A 391 -11.27 -13.38 9.72
CA ASN A 391 -12.47 -12.65 9.30
C ASN A 391 -12.95 -13.14 7.91
N PRO A 392 -14.11 -13.83 7.83
CA PRO A 392 -14.62 -14.34 6.55
C PRO A 392 -15.07 -13.23 5.59
N ILE A 393 -15.20 -12.00 6.10
CA ILE A 393 -15.53 -10.79 5.34
C ILE A 393 -14.44 -9.76 5.64
N PRO A 394 -13.91 -9.04 4.61
CA PRO A 394 -12.94 -7.98 4.84
C PRO A 394 -13.43 -6.96 5.85
N SER A 395 -12.56 -6.60 6.78
CA SER A 395 -12.84 -5.55 7.75
C SER A 395 -12.71 -4.19 7.07
N SER A 396 -13.77 -3.39 7.12
CA SER A 396 -13.85 -2.13 6.38
C SER A 396 -12.85 -1.10 6.87
N VAL A 397 -12.21 -0.43 5.91
CA VAL A 397 -11.39 0.77 6.11
C VAL A 397 -11.95 1.96 5.31
N GLU A 398 -13.26 1.96 5.09
CA GLU A 398 -14.06 2.91 4.30
C GLU A 398 -13.83 2.85 2.78
N LEU A 399 -12.58 3.02 2.33
CA LEU A 399 -12.20 2.97 0.92
C LEU A 399 -11.35 1.74 0.62
N THR A 400 -10.98 1.55 -0.64
CA THR A 400 -10.17 0.39 -1.05
C THR A 400 -8.74 0.52 -0.49
N PRO A 401 -8.20 -0.48 0.22
CA PRO A 401 -6.81 -0.45 0.66
C PRO A 401 -5.87 -0.43 -0.56
N PHE A 402 -4.86 0.43 -0.51
CA PHE A 402 -3.84 0.55 -1.54
C PHE A 402 -2.45 0.18 -1.00
N ASP A 403 -2.15 0.59 0.23
CA ASP A 403 -0.91 0.23 0.94
C ASP A 403 -1.17 -0.02 2.43
N ILE A 404 -0.41 -0.92 3.03
CA ILE A 404 -0.49 -1.28 4.45
C ILE A 404 0.95 -1.32 5.01
N PHE A 405 1.17 -0.72 6.16
CA PHE A 405 2.51 -0.64 6.77
C PHE A 405 2.45 -0.62 8.29
N GLN A 406 3.50 -1.11 8.95
CA GLN A 406 3.61 -1.15 10.41
C GLN A 406 3.74 0.28 10.97
N LEU A 407 3.06 0.59 12.08
CA LEU A 407 3.22 1.85 12.84
C LEU A 407 4.18 1.71 14.01
N GLN A 408 5.19 0.89 13.83
CA GLN A 408 6.29 0.68 14.77
C GLN A 408 7.58 0.80 13.97
N ASN A 409 8.63 1.32 14.60
CA ASN A 409 9.96 1.23 14.03
C ASN A 409 10.34 -0.26 13.96
N LEU A 410 10.74 -0.72 12.77
CA LEU A 410 11.31 -2.06 12.63
C LEU A 410 12.65 -2.10 13.39
N PRO A 411 12.95 -3.19 14.12
CA PRO A 411 14.17 -3.31 14.91
C PRO A 411 15.46 -3.26 14.09
#